data_AF-A0A7J8N3Q5-F1
#
_entry.id   AF-A0A7J8N3Q5-F1
#
_cell.length_a   1.000
_cell.length_b   1.000
_cell.length_c   1.000
_cell.angle_alpha   90.00
_cell.angle_beta   90.00
_cell.angle_gamma   90.00
#
_symmetry.space_group_name_H-M   'P 1'
#
loop_
_entity.id
_entity.type
_entity.pdbx_description
1 polymer ?
#
loop_
_entity_poly.entity_id
_entity_poly.type
_entity_poly.pdbx_seq_one_letter_code
_entity_poly.pdbx_strand_id
1 'polypeptide(L)'
;GAEVLLNLQPTSSVSIQYHPFFGPHDDLVLLELDEKLLSDVLYQRVTLRGQPDEDAVLCTKSKTYSVKFVGTSNSVFLIPPADCSTSHESGGENDKQQVATASVIKVAPGNMELVEVAPRLDKLKSILSENLYSSDEASTAMGDLYKWDDLKNKVQASDDELKAGLQALSAVEIDGYWRIVDEKYMDVILRMLLHNSVLNDWLLDSLVEDKVVSVLELDGFPRKLVYHCLNVYGSRVEGEAMGGGVWRLDARRVCVHFARGILREGKRKMESFMEEWLRMIPEEMQPSFDMLEGEVLTEKLGVETWVRALSVSSLPTTPAERFSILFKERAKWEWKDLEPYIRDLNVPGLSSEALLLKYTRRSQPSVDAEPGAIVVVSCESSDLVLEESCLTFVIIISSLLHHGSGSRSIAYAYAYAMRASNFSFAREQVYICQYDFDMHVLLVIYVEIKKQI
;
A
#
# COMPACT_ATOMS: atom_id res chain seq x y z
N GLY A 1 -35.94 -4.37 21.77
CA GLY A 1 -35.10 -5.57 21.84
C GLY A 1 -33.87 -5.33 22.70
N ALA A 2 -32.90 -4.56 22.18
CA ALA A 2 -31.57 -4.41 22.77
C ALA A 2 -31.50 -3.90 24.22
N GLU A 3 -32.42 -3.02 24.66
CA GLU A 3 -32.47 -2.45 26.02
C GLU A 3 -32.55 -3.50 27.14
N VAL A 4 -33.14 -4.66 26.84
CA VAL A 4 -33.19 -5.81 27.73
C VAL A 4 -31.79 -6.36 28.02
N LEU A 5 -30.93 -6.39 26.99
CA LEU A 5 -29.58 -6.91 27.10
C LEU A 5 -28.62 -5.91 27.76
N LEU A 6 -28.84 -4.60 27.57
CA LEU A 6 -27.99 -3.56 28.16
C LEU A 6 -28.05 -3.53 29.70
N ASN A 7 -29.13 -4.07 30.29
CA ASN A 7 -29.35 -4.11 31.74
C ASN A 7 -29.18 -5.52 32.34
N LEU A 8 -28.68 -6.50 31.58
CA LEU A 8 -28.41 -7.85 32.05
C LEU A 8 -27.40 -7.83 33.21
N GLN A 9 -27.79 -8.44 34.33
CA GLN A 9 -26.86 -8.72 35.42
C GLN A 9 -26.06 -9.99 35.10
N PRO A 10 -24.80 -10.11 35.56
CA PRO A 10 -24.07 -11.39 35.53
C PRO A 10 -24.94 -12.50 36.12
N THR A 11 -24.89 -13.69 35.52
CA THR A 11 -25.72 -14.88 35.81
C THR A 11 -27.23 -14.79 35.58
N SER A 12 -27.77 -13.66 35.09
CA SER A 12 -29.17 -13.60 34.64
C SER A 12 -29.36 -14.17 33.23
N SER A 13 -30.53 -14.77 32.97
CA SER A 13 -30.92 -15.31 31.66
C SER A 13 -32.07 -14.51 31.06
N VAL A 14 -32.04 -14.36 29.73
CA VAL A 14 -33.06 -13.65 28.94
C VAL A 14 -33.59 -14.58 27.86
N SER A 15 -34.91 -14.55 27.64
CA SER A 15 -35.52 -15.30 26.55
C SER A 15 -35.16 -14.65 25.22
N ILE A 16 -34.83 -15.48 24.22
CA ILE A 16 -34.57 -15.04 22.86
C ILE A 16 -35.71 -15.55 21.98
N GLN A 17 -36.27 -14.66 21.16
CA GLN A 17 -37.25 -15.00 20.13
C GLN A 17 -36.77 -14.50 18.76
N TYR A 18 -37.25 -15.11 17.69
CA TYR A 18 -37.04 -14.58 16.34
C TYR A 18 -38.00 -13.42 16.08
N HIS A 19 -37.48 -12.33 15.50
CA HIS A 19 -38.29 -11.20 15.07
C HIS A 19 -39.27 -11.64 13.96
N PRO A 20 -40.45 -11.00 13.78
CA PRO A 20 -41.33 -11.29 12.64
C PRO A 20 -40.66 -11.10 11.28
N PHE A 21 -39.64 -10.22 11.22
CA PHE A 21 -38.77 -10.03 10.06
C PHE A 21 -37.42 -10.77 10.19
N PHE A 22 -37.34 -11.88 10.94
CA PHE A 22 -36.10 -12.66 11.00
C PHE A 22 -35.77 -13.27 9.63
N GLY A 23 -34.51 -13.16 9.21
CA GLY A 23 -34.08 -13.63 7.89
C GLY A 23 -32.56 -13.52 7.68
N PRO A 24 -32.08 -13.72 6.44
CA PRO A 24 -30.66 -13.59 6.12
C PRO A 24 -30.18 -12.13 6.18
N HIS A 25 -31.01 -11.15 5.76
CA HIS A 25 -30.66 -9.72 5.65
C HIS A 25 -29.26 -9.53 5.07
N ASP A 26 -29.05 -9.98 3.84
CA ASP A 26 -27.74 -9.95 3.18
C ASP A 26 -27.22 -8.52 2.92
N ASP A 27 -28.11 -7.53 3.04
CA ASP A 27 -27.85 -6.09 3.09
C ASP A 27 -27.20 -5.62 4.41
N LEU A 28 -27.35 -6.38 5.50
CA LEU A 28 -26.76 -6.06 6.81
C LEU A 28 -25.49 -6.86 7.07
N VAL A 29 -24.35 -6.18 7.09
CA VAL A 29 -23.03 -6.78 7.34
C VAL A 29 -22.35 -6.08 8.52
N LEU A 30 -21.71 -6.86 9.40
CA LEU A 30 -20.88 -6.33 10.47
C LEU A 30 -19.54 -5.87 9.90
N LEU A 31 -19.11 -4.65 10.22
CA LEU A 31 -17.82 -4.09 9.84
C LEU A 31 -17.01 -3.81 11.12
N GLU A 32 -15.83 -4.43 11.23
CA GLU A 32 -14.88 -4.15 12.28
C GLU A 32 -14.10 -2.88 11.94
N LEU A 33 -14.03 -1.94 12.89
CA LEU A 33 -13.48 -0.61 12.70
C LEU A 33 -12.48 -0.28 13.80
N ASP A 34 -11.23 -0.03 13.39
CA ASP A 34 -10.25 0.65 14.24
C ASP A 34 -10.78 2.04 14.66
N GLU A 35 -10.46 2.48 15.87
CA GLU A 35 -10.81 3.80 16.42
C GLU A 35 -10.41 4.97 15.48
N LYS A 36 -9.26 4.82 14.81
CA LYS A 36 -8.74 5.77 13.80
C LYS A 36 -9.66 5.95 12.59
N LEU A 37 -10.44 4.94 12.21
CA LEU A 37 -11.41 5.00 11.10
C LEU A 37 -12.82 5.44 11.54
N LEU A 38 -13.13 5.37 12.84
CA LEU A 38 -14.45 5.67 13.38
C LEU A 38 -14.95 7.05 12.95
N SER A 39 -14.09 8.08 13.00
CA SER A 39 -14.49 9.44 12.58
C SER A 39 -14.78 9.54 11.08
N ASP A 40 -14.02 8.86 10.23
CA ASP A 40 -14.24 8.90 8.78
C ASP A 40 -15.53 8.17 8.38
N VAL A 41 -15.86 7.06 9.05
CA VAL A 41 -17.12 6.35 8.83
C VAL A 41 -18.31 7.16 9.34
N LEU A 42 -18.25 7.70 10.56
CA LEU A 42 -19.35 8.50 11.16
C LEU A 42 -19.65 9.77 10.36
N TYR A 43 -18.64 10.42 9.79
CA TYR A 43 -18.80 11.62 8.95
C TYR A 43 -18.95 11.30 7.44
N GLN A 44 -19.18 10.04 7.06
CA GLN A 44 -19.39 9.60 5.67
C GLN A 44 -18.26 10.01 4.69
N ARG A 45 -17.00 9.98 5.17
CA ARG A 45 -15.77 10.32 4.43
C ARG A 45 -15.04 9.10 3.86
N VAL A 46 -15.73 7.97 3.79
CA VAL A 46 -15.22 6.70 3.24
C VAL A 46 -15.92 6.36 1.92
N THR A 47 -15.21 5.73 1.00
CA THR A 47 -15.75 5.24 -0.28
C THR A 47 -15.32 3.81 -0.52
N LEU A 48 -16.21 2.95 -1.03
CA LEU A 48 -15.85 1.62 -1.54
C LEU A 48 -15.45 1.73 -3.01
N ARG A 49 -14.34 1.08 -3.40
CA ARG A 49 -13.80 1.08 -4.76
C ARG A 49 -13.41 -0.34 -5.18
N GLY A 50 -13.60 -0.66 -6.45
CA GLY A 50 -13.35 -1.97 -7.05
C GLY A 50 -14.29 -2.20 -8.22
N GLN A 51 -13.80 -2.85 -9.29
CA GLN A 51 -14.64 -3.31 -10.38
C GLN A 51 -15.31 -4.65 -10.03
N PRO A 52 -16.36 -5.10 -10.75
CA PRO A 52 -17.09 -6.34 -10.43
C PRO A 52 -16.25 -7.63 -10.46
N ASP A 53 -15.08 -7.58 -11.09
CA ASP A 53 -14.07 -8.63 -11.22
C ASP A 53 -12.90 -8.51 -10.22
N GLU A 54 -12.93 -7.54 -9.31
CA GLU A 54 -11.86 -7.24 -8.34
C GLU A 54 -12.36 -7.29 -6.88
N ASP A 55 -11.45 -7.58 -5.93
CA ASP A 55 -11.74 -7.43 -4.49
C ASP A 55 -12.15 -5.97 -4.17
N ALA A 56 -13.12 -5.76 -3.29
CA ALA A 56 -13.43 -4.40 -2.84
C ALA A 56 -12.37 -3.84 -1.87
N VAL A 57 -12.05 -2.55 -2.03
CA VAL A 57 -11.28 -1.76 -1.05
C VAL A 57 -12.12 -0.64 -0.47
N LEU A 58 -11.89 -0.31 0.80
CA LEU A 58 -12.42 0.87 1.46
C LEU A 58 -11.33 1.95 1.48
N CYS A 59 -11.63 3.11 0.89
CA CYS A 59 -10.73 4.25 0.85
C CYS A 59 -11.26 5.37 1.76
N THR A 60 -10.41 5.87 2.64
CA THR A 60 -10.58 7.22 3.24
C THR A 60 -10.11 8.26 2.22
N LYS A 61 -9.94 9.53 2.64
CA LYS A 61 -9.34 10.56 1.79
C LYS A 61 -7.92 10.23 1.33
N SER A 62 -7.12 9.59 2.20
CA SER A 62 -5.66 9.46 2.05
C SER A 62 -5.09 8.06 2.24
N LYS A 63 -5.92 7.06 2.52
CA LYS A 63 -5.52 5.67 2.79
C LYS A 63 -6.48 4.66 2.18
N THR A 64 -5.94 3.52 1.77
CA THR A 64 -6.69 2.38 1.23
C THR A 64 -6.62 1.18 2.17
N TYR A 65 -7.77 0.51 2.36
CA TYR A 65 -7.95 -0.65 3.22
C TYR A 65 -8.56 -1.81 2.42
N SER A 66 -7.96 -3.00 2.47
CA SER A 66 -8.61 -4.20 1.92
C SER A 66 -9.74 -4.64 2.82
N VAL A 67 -10.91 -4.94 2.26
CA VAL A 67 -12.05 -5.50 2.99
C VAL A 67 -11.99 -7.02 2.89
N LYS A 68 -12.06 -7.73 4.03
CA LYS A 68 -12.05 -9.20 4.06
C LYS A 68 -13.13 -9.74 4.98
N PHE A 69 -13.88 -10.73 4.52
CA PHE A 69 -14.83 -11.43 5.38
C PHE A 69 -14.13 -12.48 6.24
N VAL A 70 -14.37 -12.43 7.55
CA VAL A 70 -13.90 -13.41 8.53
C VAL A 70 -15.10 -14.06 9.21
N GLY A 71 -15.23 -15.38 9.01
CA GLY A 71 -16.31 -16.16 9.58
C GLY A 71 -16.07 -16.52 11.03
N THR A 72 -17.13 -16.51 11.85
CA THR A 72 -17.06 -16.84 13.28
C THR A 72 -17.78 -18.16 13.58
N SER A 73 -17.17 -19.02 14.39
CA SER A 73 -17.83 -20.23 14.91
C SER A 73 -18.91 -19.93 15.98
N ASN A 74 -18.87 -18.74 16.56
CA ASN A 74 -19.87 -18.24 17.50
C ASN A 74 -21.09 -17.67 16.76
N SER A 75 -22.29 -17.83 17.33
CA SER A 75 -23.50 -17.19 16.82
C SER A 75 -23.58 -15.75 17.30
N VAL A 76 -23.38 -14.78 16.41
CA VAL A 76 -23.56 -13.35 16.70
C VAL A 76 -24.99 -12.94 16.34
N PHE A 77 -25.76 -12.46 17.31
CA PHE A 77 -27.16 -12.09 17.10
C PHE A 77 -27.34 -10.57 16.94
N LEU A 78 -27.85 -10.14 15.79
CA LEU A 78 -28.34 -8.77 15.63
C LEU A 78 -29.73 -8.65 16.22
N ILE A 79 -29.90 -7.69 17.12
CA ILE A 79 -31.13 -7.43 17.87
C ILE A 79 -31.42 -5.93 17.75
N PRO A 80 -32.52 -5.52 17.09
CA PRO A 80 -32.85 -4.12 16.96
C PRO A 80 -33.17 -3.46 18.31
N PRO A 81 -33.17 -2.11 18.36
CA PRO A 81 -33.83 -1.33 19.41
C PRO A 81 -35.28 -1.81 19.67
N ALA A 82 -35.92 -1.34 20.73
CA ALA A 82 -37.36 -1.54 20.84
C ALA A 82 -38.06 -0.66 19.79
N ASP A 83 -38.86 -1.26 18.91
CA ASP A 83 -39.67 -0.47 17.97
C ASP A 83 -40.73 0.31 18.76
N CYS A 84 -40.65 1.64 18.69
CA CYS A 84 -41.71 2.56 19.10
C CYS A 84 -42.92 2.50 18.13
N SER A 85 -43.45 1.31 17.82
CA SER A 85 -44.76 1.14 17.15
C SER A 85 -45.19 -0.32 16.94
N THR A 86 -45.49 -1.06 18.02
CA THR A 86 -46.65 -1.98 18.00
C THR A 86 -47.55 -1.77 19.21
N SER A 87 -48.07 -0.55 19.35
CA SER A 87 -49.28 -0.28 20.14
C SER A 87 -50.51 -0.88 19.44
N HIS A 88 -50.54 -2.20 19.29
CA HIS A 88 -51.78 -2.90 19.01
C HIS A 88 -52.57 -2.98 20.32
N GLU A 89 -53.55 -2.09 20.42
CA GLU A 89 -54.54 -2.10 21.48
C GLU A 89 -55.15 -3.49 21.62
N SER A 90 -54.95 -4.10 22.78
CA SER A 90 -55.69 -5.28 23.24
C SER A 90 -55.78 -5.15 24.74
N GLY A 91 -56.76 -4.34 25.18
CA GLY A 91 -57.03 -4.12 26.58
C GLY A 91 -57.31 -5.45 27.28
N GLY A 92 -56.44 -5.79 28.23
CA GLY A 92 -56.48 -7.06 28.95
C GLY A 92 -55.61 -6.95 30.18
N GLU A 93 -56.19 -6.44 31.26
CA GLU A 93 -55.55 -6.40 32.58
C GLU A 93 -55.09 -7.80 32.98
N ASN A 94 -53.78 -8.05 32.91
CA ASN A 94 -53.14 -9.18 33.55
C ASN A 94 -51.69 -8.79 33.83
N ASP A 95 -51.42 -8.51 35.10
CA ASP A 95 -50.12 -8.15 35.66
C ASP A 95 -49.19 -9.37 35.68
N LYS A 96 -48.79 -9.81 34.47
CA LYS A 96 -47.75 -10.80 34.25
C LYS A 96 -46.48 -10.04 33.97
N GLN A 97 -45.50 -10.21 34.86
CA GLN A 97 -44.10 -9.88 34.65
C GLN A 97 -43.71 -10.16 33.18
N GLN A 98 -43.60 -9.12 32.34
CA GLN A 98 -43.16 -9.32 30.97
C GLN A 98 -41.71 -9.77 31.04
N VAL A 99 -41.49 -11.08 30.83
CA VAL A 99 -40.15 -11.65 30.75
C VAL A 99 -39.45 -10.92 29.62
N ALA A 100 -38.46 -10.11 29.99
CA ALA A 100 -37.78 -9.23 29.07
C ALA A 100 -37.15 -10.09 27.97
N THR A 101 -37.66 -9.98 26.74
CA THR A 101 -37.37 -10.90 25.65
C THR A 101 -36.61 -10.16 24.55
N ALA A 102 -35.47 -10.71 24.17
CA ALA A 102 -34.65 -10.20 23.08
C ALA A 102 -35.15 -10.76 21.74
N SER A 103 -35.48 -9.88 20.80
CA SER A 103 -35.99 -10.26 19.47
C SER A 103 -34.85 -10.18 18.45
N VAL A 104 -34.45 -11.31 17.86
CA VAL A 104 -33.31 -11.41 16.93
C VAL A 104 -33.78 -11.24 15.49
N ILE A 105 -33.14 -10.35 14.73
CA ILE A 105 -33.47 -10.08 13.32
C ILE A 105 -32.54 -10.82 12.34
N LYS A 106 -31.27 -11.01 12.68
CA LYS A 106 -30.27 -11.76 11.89
C LYS A 106 -29.31 -12.51 12.81
N VAL A 107 -28.86 -13.69 12.40
CA VAL A 107 -27.62 -14.32 12.90
C VAL A 107 -26.50 -13.94 11.94
N ALA A 108 -25.51 -13.17 12.38
CA ALA A 108 -24.36 -12.82 11.56
C ALA A 108 -23.36 -13.99 11.55
N PRO A 109 -22.94 -14.48 10.36
CA PRO A 109 -21.98 -15.58 10.24
C PRO A 109 -20.52 -15.16 10.45
N GLY A 110 -20.27 -13.86 10.62
CA GLY A 110 -18.96 -13.25 10.71
C GLY A 110 -19.02 -11.73 10.52
N ASN A 111 -17.85 -11.13 10.40
CA ASN A 111 -17.64 -9.70 10.19
C ASN A 111 -16.72 -9.43 8.98
N MET A 112 -16.69 -8.18 8.54
CA MET A 112 -15.72 -7.66 7.59
C MET A 112 -14.60 -6.97 8.37
N GLU A 113 -13.37 -7.41 8.17
CA GLU A 113 -12.17 -6.77 8.70
C GLU A 113 -11.57 -5.79 7.69
N LEU A 114 -10.95 -4.73 8.19
CA LEU A 114 -10.22 -3.74 7.41
C LEU A 114 -8.72 -3.81 7.71
N VAL A 115 -7.91 -4.04 6.68
CA VAL A 115 -6.44 -4.04 6.79
C VAL A 115 -5.88 -2.96 5.87
N GLU A 116 -5.02 -2.08 6.39
CA GLU A 116 -4.39 -1.03 5.56
C GLU A 116 -3.47 -1.67 4.51
N VAL A 117 -3.60 -1.26 3.25
CA VAL A 117 -2.85 -1.81 2.11
C VAL A 117 -2.28 -0.71 1.24
N ALA A 118 -1.22 -1.03 0.51
CA ALA A 118 -0.69 -0.13 -0.52
C ALA A 118 -1.71 0.06 -1.66
N PRO A 119 -1.81 1.27 -2.26
CA PRO A 119 -2.70 1.52 -3.38
C PRO A 119 -2.25 0.75 -4.64
N ARG A 120 -3.20 0.15 -5.37
CA ARG A 120 -2.90 -0.67 -6.58
C ARG A 120 -2.72 0.23 -7.81
N LEU A 121 -1.62 0.98 -7.86
CA LEU A 121 -1.34 1.98 -8.90
C LEU A 121 -0.84 1.40 -10.24
N ASP A 122 -0.50 0.11 -10.32
CA ASP A 122 -0.15 -0.54 -11.58
C ASP A 122 -1.27 -0.42 -12.64
N LYS A 123 -2.54 -0.49 -12.20
CA LYS A 123 -3.71 -0.30 -13.07
C LYS A 123 -3.81 1.12 -13.63
N LEU A 124 -3.48 2.14 -12.82
CA LEU A 124 -3.41 3.54 -13.26
C LEU A 124 -2.35 3.71 -14.37
N LYS A 125 -1.18 3.11 -14.18
CA LYS A 125 -0.10 3.14 -15.18
C LYS A 125 -0.54 2.46 -16.48
N SER A 126 -1.20 1.31 -16.42
CA SER A 126 -1.71 0.60 -17.61
C SER A 126 -2.66 1.47 -18.42
N ILE A 127 -3.76 1.95 -17.81
CA ILE A 127 -4.80 2.69 -18.53
C ILE A 127 -4.33 4.02 -19.10
N LEU A 128 -3.33 4.68 -18.47
CA LEU A 128 -2.75 5.91 -19.00
C LEU A 128 -1.68 5.66 -20.07
N SER A 129 -1.07 4.47 -20.11
CA SER A 129 -0.09 4.09 -21.14
C SER A 129 -0.75 3.65 -22.46
N GLU A 130 -2.03 3.28 -22.43
CA GLU A 130 -2.81 2.91 -23.62
C GLU A 130 -2.99 4.07 -24.62
N ASN A 131 -3.01 5.33 -24.15
CA ASN A 131 -3.25 6.51 -24.98
C ASN A 131 -2.36 7.70 -24.59
N LEU A 132 -1.05 7.53 -24.82
CA LEU A 132 -0.04 8.58 -24.62
C LEU A 132 -0.33 9.84 -25.46
N TYR A 133 -0.01 11.00 -24.90
CA TYR A 133 -0.08 12.28 -25.62
C TYR A 133 1.16 12.46 -26.51
N SER A 134 0.95 12.77 -27.79
CA SER A 134 2.01 13.01 -28.78
C SER A 134 1.60 14.13 -29.74
N SER A 135 2.53 14.69 -30.52
CA SER A 135 2.28 15.81 -31.45
C SER A 135 1.22 15.51 -32.51
N ASP A 136 1.06 14.23 -32.86
CA ASP A 136 0.33 13.78 -34.05
C ASP A 136 -1.10 13.32 -33.71
N GLU A 137 -1.79 14.06 -32.82
CA GLU A 137 -3.11 13.67 -32.27
C GLU A 137 -4.20 13.41 -33.33
N ALA A 138 -4.05 13.99 -34.52
CA ALA A 138 -5.05 13.92 -35.60
C ALA A 138 -5.27 12.52 -36.19
N SER A 139 -4.42 11.52 -35.90
CA SER A 139 -4.44 10.22 -36.57
C SER A 139 -4.45 8.98 -35.66
N THR A 140 -4.20 9.11 -34.35
CA THR A 140 -3.72 7.97 -33.53
C THR A 140 -4.51 7.73 -32.22
N ALA A 141 -5.47 8.57 -31.85
CA ALA A 141 -6.25 8.42 -30.62
C ALA A 141 -7.28 7.26 -30.69
N MET A 142 -6.82 6.03 -30.52
CA MET A 142 -7.62 4.79 -30.55
C MET A 142 -8.03 4.25 -29.17
N GLY A 143 -7.53 4.84 -28.08
CA GLY A 143 -7.81 4.42 -26.70
C GLY A 143 -8.72 5.39 -25.94
N ASP A 144 -9.34 4.91 -24.87
CA ASP A 144 -10.19 5.72 -23.99
C ASP A 144 -9.41 6.90 -23.35
N LEU A 145 -10.13 7.98 -23.05
CA LEU A 145 -9.61 9.13 -22.30
C LEU A 145 -10.29 9.20 -20.93
N TYR A 146 -9.52 9.50 -19.89
CA TYR A 146 -9.97 9.39 -18.50
C TYR A 146 -10.02 10.74 -17.77
N LYS A 147 -11.18 11.09 -17.25
CA LYS A 147 -11.34 12.20 -16.29
C LYS A 147 -11.01 11.73 -14.88
N TRP A 148 -10.89 12.68 -13.96
CA TRP A 148 -10.64 12.41 -12.54
C TRP A 148 -11.66 11.40 -11.94
N ASP A 149 -12.94 11.54 -12.27
CA ASP A 149 -13.98 10.63 -11.77
C ASP A 149 -13.88 9.21 -12.36
N ASP A 150 -13.46 9.07 -13.62
CA ASP A 150 -13.24 7.77 -14.26
C ASP A 150 -12.08 7.03 -13.60
N LEU A 151 -10.99 7.74 -13.29
CA LEU A 151 -9.83 7.19 -12.58
C LEU A 151 -10.18 6.71 -11.17
N LYS A 152 -10.95 7.50 -10.39
CA LYS A 152 -11.43 7.09 -9.05
C LYS A 152 -12.28 5.83 -9.08
N ASN A 153 -13.07 5.64 -10.15
CA ASN A 153 -13.94 4.47 -10.29
C ASN A 153 -13.16 3.23 -10.78
N LYS A 154 -12.12 3.40 -11.62
CA LYS A 154 -11.32 2.29 -12.15
C LYS A 154 -10.18 1.84 -11.23
N VAL A 155 -9.58 2.74 -10.42
CA VAL A 155 -8.33 2.48 -9.67
C VAL A 155 -8.58 2.30 -8.17
N GLN A 156 -7.98 1.26 -7.59
CA GLN A 156 -8.10 0.90 -6.17
C GLN A 156 -7.08 1.68 -5.31
N ALA A 157 -7.35 2.96 -5.13
CA ALA A 157 -6.56 3.90 -4.34
C ALA A 157 -7.45 5.01 -3.76
N SER A 158 -7.04 5.63 -2.65
CA SER A 158 -7.66 6.85 -2.13
C SER A 158 -7.37 8.06 -3.03
N ASP A 159 -8.06 9.18 -2.81
CA ASP A 159 -7.92 10.37 -3.67
C ASP A 159 -6.52 11.00 -3.58
N ASP A 160 -5.90 11.01 -2.41
CA ASP A 160 -4.56 11.59 -2.26
C ASP A 160 -3.47 10.60 -2.76
N GLU A 161 -3.66 9.28 -2.59
CA GLU A 161 -2.80 8.25 -3.19
C GLU A 161 -2.88 8.24 -4.73
N LEU A 162 -4.07 8.44 -5.30
CA LEU A 162 -4.28 8.52 -6.75
C LEU A 162 -3.61 9.76 -7.36
N LYS A 163 -3.65 10.92 -6.68
CA LYS A 163 -2.89 12.12 -7.08
C LYS A 163 -1.39 11.91 -7.01
N ALA A 164 -0.90 11.28 -5.93
CA ALA A 164 0.51 10.94 -5.81
C ALA A 164 0.96 9.99 -6.92
N GLY A 165 0.12 9.01 -7.29
CA GLY A 165 0.35 8.12 -8.43
C GLY A 165 0.43 8.86 -9.77
N LEU A 166 -0.51 9.79 -10.04
CA LEU A 166 -0.48 10.64 -11.23
C LEU A 166 0.81 11.48 -11.29
N GLN A 167 1.23 12.07 -10.17
CA GLN A 167 2.48 12.85 -10.08
C GLN A 167 3.72 11.97 -10.30
N ALA A 168 3.76 10.78 -9.72
CA ALA A 168 4.86 9.82 -9.89
C ALA A 168 4.98 9.31 -11.33
N LEU A 169 3.85 9.19 -12.05
CA LEU A 169 3.81 8.86 -13.48
C LEU A 169 4.09 10.06 -14.40
N SER A 170 4.30 11.26 -13.86
CA SER A 170 4.34 12.51 -14.65
C SER A 170 3.12 12.66 -15.57
N ALA A 171 1.93 12.29 -15.07
CA ALA A 171 0.68 12.51 -15.80
C ALA A 171 0.24 13.98 -15.65
N VAL A 172 -0.43 14.51 -16.69
CA VAL A 172 -0.92 15.88 -16.76
C VAL A 172 -2.36 15.92 -17.29
N GLU A 173 -3.14 16.89 -16.83
CA GLU A 173 -4.49 17.14 -17.31
C GLU A 173 -4.47 17.98 -18.60
N ILE A 174 -4.82 17.34 -19.71
CA ILE A 174 -4.95 17.96 -21.04
C ILE A 174 -6.43 17.93 -21.39
N ASP A 175 -7.00 19.12 -21.55
CA ASP A 175 -8.38 19.40 -21.95
C ASP A 175 -9.47 18.58 -21.20
N GLY A 176 -9.24 18.41 -19.89
CA GLY A 176 -10.15 17.71 -18.97
C GLY A 176 -9.84 16.24 -18.75
N TYR A 177 -8.79 15.70 -19.39
CA TYR A 177 -8.41 14.29 -19.33
C TYR A 177 -6.96 14.13 -18.85
N TRP A 178 -6.73 13.16 -17.98
CA TRP A 178 -5.38 12.81 -17.50
C TRP A 178 -4.67 11.94 -18.53
N ARG A 179 -3.46 12.33 -18.92
CA ARG A 179 -2.62 11.59 -19.88
C ARG A 179 -1.16 11.65 -19.49
N ILE A 180 -0.40 10.64 -19.90
CA ILE A 180 1.07 10.64 -19.86
C ILE A 180 1.55 11.15 -21.22
N VAL A 181 2.54 12.05 -21.24
CA VAL A 181 3.14 12.56 -22.49
C VAL A 181 4.21 11.57 -22.98
N ASP A 182 4.25 11.30 -24.29
CA ASP A 182 5.29 10.46 -24.90
C ASP A 182 6.68 11.02 -24.56
N GLU A 183 7.54 10.17 -23.99
CA GLU A 183 8.92 10.49 -23.63
C GLU A 183 9.72 11.04 -24.83
N LYS A 184 9.38 10.67 -26.08
CA LYS A 184 9.95 11.29 -27.29
C LYS A 184 9.55 12.75 -27.44
N TYR A 185 8.30 13.10 -27.18
CA TYR A 185 7.82 14.48 -27.30
C TYR A 185 8.38 15.35 -26.16
N MET A 186 8.46 14.79 -24.95
CA MET A 186 9.14 15.43 -23.82
C MET A 186 10.64 15.66 -24.09
N ASP A 187 11.33 14.71 -24.76
CA ASP A 187 12.72 14.87 -25.20
C ASP A 187 12.88 16.07 -26.16
N VAL A 188 11.98 16.23 -27.13
CA VAL A 188 12.00 17.37 -28.06
C VAL A 188 11.79 18.70 -27.31
N ILE A 189 10.81 18.78 -26.39
CA ILE A 189 10.57 20.00 -25.60
C ILE A 189 11.80 20.33 -24.72
N LEU A 190 12.36 19.34 -24.03
CA LEU A 190 13.53 19.54 -23.17
C LEU A 190 14.77 19.98 -23.97
N ARG A 191 15.03 19.36 -25.13
CA ARG A 191 16.11 19.80 -26.03
C ARG A 191 15.91 21.23 -26.51
N MET A 192 14.68 21.61 -26.87
CA MET A 192 14.39 22.97 -27.31
C MET A 192 14.54 23.98 -26.16
N LEU A 193 14.15 23.61 -24.94
CA LEU A 193 14.37 24.42 -23.74
C LEU A 193 15.87 24.67 -23.48
N LEU A 194 16.68 23.62 -23.52
CA LEU A 194 18.14 23.73 -23.32
C LEU A 194 18.80 24.53 -24.45
N HIS A 195 18.40 24.32 -25.70
CA HIS A 195 18.89 25.10 -26.85
C HIS A 195 18.56 26.59 -26.72
N ASN A 196 17.30 26.93 -26.40
CA ASN A 196 16.89 28.31 -26.18
C ASN A 196 17.58 28.94 -24.98
N SER A 197 17.92 28.17 -23.94
CA SER A 197 18.66 28.69 -22.78
C SER A 197 20.06 29.17 -23.20
N VAL A 198 20.75 28.43 -24.06
CA VAL A 198 22.04 28.86 -24.64
C VAL A 198 21.87 30.06 -25.58
N LEU A 199 20.82 30.09 -26.42
CA LEU A 199 20.59 31.20 -27.36
C LEU A 199 20.23 32.53 -26.67
N ASN A 200 19.66 32.50 -25.47
CA ASN A 200 19.15 33.67 -24.76
C ASN A 200 19.91 33.97 -23.45
N ASP A 201 21.07 33.34 -23.24
CA ASP A 201 21.91 33.45 -22.02
C ASP A 201 21.10 33.21 -20.72
N TRP A 202 20.23 32.20 -20.69
CA TRP A 202 19.44 31.86 -19.50
C TRP A 202 20.18 30.90 -18.57
N LEU A 203 20.15 31.21 -17.28
CA LEU A 203 20.64 30.31 -16.24
C LEU A 203 19.61 29.20 -15.97
N LEU A 204 20.03 27.94 -16.11
CA LEU A 204 19.17 26.76 -15.87
C LEU A 204 18.65 26.68 -14.42
N ASP A 205 19.34 27.33 -13.48
CA ASP A 205 18.95 27.47 -12.07
C ASP A 205 17.93 28.60 -11.80
N SER A 206 17.65 29.47 -12.78
CA SER A 206 16.84 30.68 -12.62
C SER A 206 16.10 31.04 -13.93
N LEU A 207 15.34 30.08 -14.44
CA LEU A 207 14.51 30.20 -15.63
C LEU A 207 13.24 30.99 -15.32
N VAL A 208 13.06 32.16 -15.94
CA VAL A 208 11.85 32.99 -15.78
C VAL A 208 10.71 32.40 -16.60
N GLU A 209 9.66 31.94 -15.91
CA GLU A 209 8.54 31.19 -16.46
C GLU A 209 7.92 31.83 -17.71
N ASP A 210 7.54 33.11 -17.64
CA ASP A 210 6.91 33.80 -18.77
C ASP A 210 7.80 33.91 -20.00
N LYS A 211 9.13 34.07 -19.81
CA LYS A 211 10.09 34.13 -20.92
C LYS A 211 10.20 32.77 -21.59
N VAL A 212 10.42 31.73 -20.80
CA VAL A 212 10.55 30.35 -21.29
C VAL A 212 9.29 29.92 -22.03
N VAL A 213 8.13 30.07 -21.42
CA VAL A 213 6.86 29.62 -22.01
C VAL A 213 6.54 30.41 -23.27
N SER A 214 6.79 31.72 -23.31
CA SER A 214 6.53 32.52 -24.52
C SER A 214 7.46 32.17 -25.69
N VAL A 215 8.72 31.80 -25.43
CA VAL A 215 9.65 31.38 -26.50
C VAL A 215 9.29 30.00 -27.03
N LEU A 216 9.07 29.00 -26.16
CA LEU A 216 8.68 27.67 -26.64
C LEU A 216 7.27 27.63 -27.26
N GLU A 217 6.39 28.57 -26.91
CA GLU A 217 5.11 28.77 -27.61
C GLU A 217 5.31 29.27 -29.05
N LEU A 218 6.32 30.12 -29.30
CA LEU A 218 6.71 30.54 -30.67
C LEU A 218 7.36 29.40 -31.45
N ASP A 219 8.06 28.47 -30.78
CA ASP A 219 8.58 27.23 -31.37
C ASP A 219 7.47 26.18 -31.65
N GLY A 220 6.21 26.48 -31.29
CA GLY A 220 5.04 25.65 -31.58
C GLY A 220 4.61 24.69 -30.46
N PHE A 221 5.20 24.77 -29.26
CA PHE A 221 4.83 23.91 -28.14
C PHE A 221 3.67 24.51 -27.32
N PRO A 222 2.57 23.77 -27.07
CA PRO A 222 1.47 24.25 -26.24
C PRO A 222 1.94 24.64 -24.84
N ARG A 223 1.54 25.83 -24.34
CA ARG A 223 1.97 26.36 -23.02
C ARG A 223 1.87 25.32 -21.90
N LYS A 224 0.76 24.58 -21.82
CA LYS A 224 0.53 23.50 -20.83
C LYS A 224 1.67 22.46 -20.81
N LEU A 225 2.21 22.11 -21.97
CA LEU A 225 3.25 21.09 -22.13
C LEU A 225 4.65 21.66 -21.83
N VAL A 226 4.87 22.95 -22.07
CA VAL A 226 6.07 23.65 -21.58
C VAL A 226 6.06 23.73 -20.04
N TYR A 227 4.93 24.12 -19.43
CA TYR A 227 4.75 24.06 -17.97
C TYR A 227 4.95 22.64 -17.44
N HIS A 228 4.43 21.62 -18.13
CA HIS A 228 4.63 20.23 -17.75
C HIS A 228 6.11 19.82 -17.81
N CYS A 229 6.82 20.16 -18.88
CA CYS A 229 8.27 19.94 -19.01
C CYS A 229 9.07 20.58 -17.86
N LEU A 230 8.72 21.82 -17.47
CA LEU A 230 9.34 22.49 -16.31
C LEU A 230 9.04 21.79 -14.96
N ASN A 231 7.84 21.23 -14.78
CA ASN A 231 7.49 20.43 -13.61
C ASN A 231 8.19 19.06 -13.57
N VAL A 232 8.36 18.42 -14.74
CA VAL A 232 9.00 17.11 -14.86
C VAL A 232 10.50 17.21 -14.64
N TYR A 233 11.19 18.14 -15.30
CA TYR A 233 12.65 18.26 -15.26
C TYR A 233 13.16 19.35 -14.32
N GLY A 234 12.30 19.96 -13.51
CA GLY A 234 12.67 21.06 -12.64
C GLY A 234 11.81 21.20 -11.39
N SER A 235 12.05 22.29 -10.68
CA SER A 235 11.36 22.69 -9.46
C SER A 235 11.11 24.19 -9.49
N ARG A 236 9.95 24.62 -9.01
CA ARG A 236 9.63 26.04 -8.87
C ARG A 236 10.34 26.60 -7.64
N VAL A 237 11.02 27.72 -7.81
CA VAL A 237 11.64 28.47 -6.72
C VAL A 237 10.60 29.43 -6.15
N GLU A 238 10.18 29.22 -4.91
CA GLU A 238 9.31 30.16 -4.20
C GLU A 238 10.11 31.39 -3.78
N GLY A 239 9.73 32.56 -4.31
CA GLY A 239 10.39 33.84 -4.04
C GLY A 239 9.54 35.02 -4.47
N GLU A 240 9.72 36.16 -3.83
CA GLU A 240 8.91 37.37 -4.00
C GLU A 240 9.20 38.09 -5.33
N ALA A 241 8.65 37.57 -6.43
CA ALA A 241 8.63 38.24 -7.73
C ALA A 241 7.19 38.42 -8.22
N MET A 242 6.78 39.67 -8.43
CA MET A 242 5.46 39.98 -8.97
C MET A 242 5.37 39.59 -10.45
N GLY A 243 4.58 38.56 -10.77
CA GLY A 243 4.08 38.32 -12.14
C GLY A 243 4.23 36.89 -12.66
N GLY A 244 5.33 36.20 -12.35
CA GLY A 244 5.64 34.89 -12.92
C GLY A 244 6.55 34.05 -12.03
N GLY A 245 6.48 32.72 -12.16
CA GLY A 245 7.38 31.82 -11.44
C GLY A 245 8.84 31.91 -11.91
N VAL A 246 9.75 31.48 -11.03
CA VAL A 246 11.13 31.15 -11.41
C VAL A 246 11.31 29.65 -11.25
N TRP A 247 12.00 29.01 -12.20
CA TRP A 247 12.23 27.58 -12.25
C TRP A 247 13.73 27.27 -12.16
N ARG A 248 14.06 26.20 -11.46
CA ARG A 248 15.38 25.57 -11.43
C ARG A 248 15.27 24.19 -12.06
N LEU A 249 16.06 23.90 -13.09
CA LEU A 249 16.15 22.54 -13.62
C LEU A 249 16.85 21.61 -12.61
N ASP A 250 16.33 20.41 -12.48
CA ASP A 250 16.86 19.34 -11.65
C ASP A 250 17.88 18.56 -12.48
N ALA A 251 19.17 18.77 -12.17
CA ALA A 251 20.27 18.13 -12.88
C ALA A 251 20.15 16.60 -12.88
N ARG A 252 19.69 15.97 -11.79
CA ARG A 252 19.51 14.51 -11.75
C ARG A 252 18.45 14.07 -12.75
N ARG A 253 17.31 14.76 -12.81
CA ARG A 253 16.21 14.39 -13.74
C ARG A 253 16.60 14.58 -15.20
N VAL A 254 17.29 15.67 -15.54
CA VAL A 254 17.80 15.92 -16.90
C VAL A 254 18.86 14.88 -17.30
N CYS A 255 19.81 14.58 -16.41
CA CYS A 255 20.83 13.55 -16.64
C CYS A 255 20.21 12.14 -16.81
N VAL A 256 19.25 11.76 -15.97
CA VAL A 256 18.51 10.48 -16.08
C VAL A 256 17.76 10.38 -17.41
N HIS A 257 17.10 11.46 -17.84
CA HIS A 257 16.38 11.50 -19.12
C HIS A 257 17.29 11.17 -20.31
N PHE A 258 18.45 11.83 -20.42
CA PHE A 258 19.38 11.54 -21.51
C PHE A 258 20.01 10.14 -21.41
N ALA A 259 20.26 9.63 -20.19
CA ALA A 259 20.71 8.25 -19.99
C ALA A 259 19.69 7.22 -20.51
N ARG A 260 18.40 7.39 -20.18
CA ARG A 260 17.30 6.55 -20.68
C ARG A 260 17.22 6.60 -22.21
N GLY A 261 17.37 7.79 -22.80
CA GLY A 261 17.40 7.96 -24.25
C GLY A 261 18.51 7.12 -24.94
N ILE A 262 19.74 7.19 -24.42
CA ILE A 262 20.90 6.45 -24.96
C ILE A 262 20.76 4.92 -24.78
N LEU A 263 20.23 4.49 -23.64
CA LEU A 263 20.07 3.07 -23.29
C LEU A 263 18.80 2.43 -23.88
N ARG A 264 17.91 3.21 -24.51
CA ARG A 264 16.71 2.72 -25.20
C ARG A 264 17.04 1.78 -26.36
N GLU A 265 18.21 1.94 -26.99
CA GLU A 265 18.70 1.06 -28.07
C GLU A 265 19.31 -0.26 -27.55
N GLY A 266 19.40 -0.44 -26.23
CA GLY A 266 19.92 -1.65 -25.59
C GLY A 266 21.16 -1.40 -24.72
N LYS A 267 21.86 -2.48 -24.37
CA LYS A 267 23.04 -2.40 -23.50
C LYS A 267 24.26 -1.82 -24.22
N ARG A 268 25.00 -0.93 -23.56
CA ARG A 268 26.24 -0.30 -24.07
C ARG A 268 27.43 -0.62 -23.15
N LYS A 269 28.66 -0.47 -23.67
CA LYS A 269 29.87 -0.47 -22.83
C LYS A 269 29.92 0.79 -21.99
N MET A 270 30.37 0.68 -20.74
CA MET A 270 30.43 1.81 -19.78
C MET A 270 31.14 3.03 -20.35
N GLU A 271 32.34 2.85 -20.93
CA GLU A 271 33.16 3.96 -21.46
C GLU A 271 32.43 4.74 -22.58
N SER A 272 31.91 4.01 -23.57
CA SER A 272 31.15 4.58 -24.69
C SER A 272 29.83 5.21 -24.25
N PHE A 273 29.15 4.62 -23.25
CA PHE A 273 27.96 5.21 -22.65
C PHE A 273 28.28 6.54 -21.97
N MET A 274 29.33 6.58 -21.14
CA MET A 274 29.73 7.80 -20.44
C MET A 274 30.16 8.91 -21.41
N GLU A 275 30.94 8.60 -22.44
CA GLU A 275 31.34 9.58 -23.47
C GLU A 275 30.13 10.17 -24.20
N GLU A 276 29.18 9.33 -24.64
CA GLU A 276 27.97 9.78 -25.33
C GLU A 276 27.03 10.56 -24.41
N TRP A 277 26.90 10.14 -23.15
CA TRP A 277 26.05 10.77 -22.14
C TRP A 277 26.56 12.15 -21.74
N LEU A 278 27.86 12.28 -21.46
CA LEU A 278 28.51 13.56 -21.16
C LEU A 278 28.34 14.58 -22.29
N ARG A 279 28.39 14.14 -23.56
CA ARG A 279 28.19 14.99 -24.74
C ARG A 279 26.74 15.51 -24.90
N MET A 280 25.77 14.90 -24.21
CA MET A 280 24.35 15.21 -24.36
C MET A 280 23.80 16.07 -23.21
N ILE A 281 24.60 16.31 -22.17
CA ILE A 281 24.26 17.07 -20.97
C ILE A 281 24.88 18.48 -21.06
N PRO A 282 24.18 19.56 -20.66
CA PRO A 282 24.76 20.91 -20.60
C PRO A 282 25.97 21.00 -19.64
N GLU A 283 26.98 21.80 -19.97
CA GLU A 283 28.21 21.93 -19.18
C GLU A 283 27.98 22.48 -17.76
N GLU A 284 26.87 23.19 -17.53
CA GLU A 284 26.47 23.71 -16.23
C GLU A 284 26.07 22.58 -15.25
N MET A 285 25.69 21.41 -15.77
CA MET A 285 25.35 20.24 -14.97
C MET A 285 26.59 19.35 -14.80
N GLN A 286 26.85 18.92 -13.57
CA GLN A 286 27.94 17.98 -13.25
C GLN A 286 27.37 16.56 -13.07
N PRO A 287 27.24 15.74 -14.14
CA PRO A 287 26.74 14.38 -14.02
C PRO A 287 27.72 13.49 -13.26
N SER A 288 27.19 12.71 -12.31
CA SER A 288 27.86 11.55 -11.73
C SER A 288 27.06 10.29 -12.03
N PHE A 289 27.72 9.13 -12.13
CA PHE A 289 27.04 7.87 -12.40
C PHE A 289 26.01 7.51 -11.31
N ASP A 290 26.26 7.94 -10.06
CA ASP A 290 25.36 7.78 -8.91
C ASP A 290 23.99 8.46 -9.13
N MET A 291 23.90 9.47 -9.99
CA MET A 291 22.62 10.06 -10.39
C MET A 291 21.68 9.04 -11.06
N LEU A 292 22.21 7.95 -11.61
CA LEU A 292 21.49 6.89 -12.30
C LEU A 292 21.09 5.71 -11.38
N GLU A 293 21.28 5.84 -10.06
CA GLU A 293 20.73 4.88 -9.08
C GLU A 293 19.23 4.63 -9.31
N GLY A 294 18.84 3.35 -9.41
CA GLY A 294 17.47 2.93 -9.71
C GLY A 294 17.04 3.11 -11.18
N GLU A 295 17.94 3.48 -12.08
CA GLU A 295 17.64 3.67 -13.52
C GLU A 295 18.47 2.78 -14.45
N VAL A 296 19.60 2.25 -13.96
CA VAL A 296 20.52 1.42 -14.73
C VAL A 296 21.04 0.21 -13.94
N LEU A 297 21.32 -0.87 -14.66
CA LEU A 297 22.09 -2.01 -14.16
C LEU A 297 23.43 -2.14 -14.87
N THR A 298 24.44 -2.48 -14.06
CA THR A 298 25.77 -2.84 -14.51
C THR A 298 25.93 -4.36 -14.64
N GLU A 299 26.70 -4.82 -15.62
CA GLU A 299 27.05 -6.22 -15.85
C GLU A 299 28.56 -6.30 -16.15
N LYS A 300 29.31 -7.10 -15.38
CA LYS A 300 30.74 -7.37 -15.64
C LYS A 300 30.87 -8.58 -16.56
N LEU A 301 31.43 -8.39 -17.75
CA LEU A 301 31.69 -9.44 -18.73
C LEU A 301 33.21 -9.54 -18.95
N GLY A 302 33.86 -10.32 -18.10
CA GLY A 302 35.32 -10.38 -18.02
C GLY A 302 35.88 -9.07 -17.45
N VAL A 303 36.65 -8.34 -18.25
CA VAL A 303 37.21 -7.03 -17.87
C VAL A 303 36.26 -5.88 -18.23
N GLU A 304 35.32 -6.08 -19.15
CA GLU A 304 34.40 -5.03 -19.59
C GLU A 304 33.22 -4.86 -18.63
N THR A 305 32.87 -3.62 -18.32
CA THR A 305 31.61 -3.29 -17.65
C THR A 305 30.61 -2.77 -18.68
N TRP A 306 29.43 -3.38 -18.71
CA TRP A 306 28.30 -3.02 -19.55
C TRP A 306 27.19 -2.39 -18.73
N VAL A 307 26.44 -1.47 -19.33
CA VAL A 307 25.32 -0.75 -18.72
C VAL A 307 24.06 -0.99 -19.54
N ARG A 308 22.93 -1.20 -18.87
CA ARG A 308 21.60 -1.33 -19.47
C ARG A 308 20.56 -0.60 -18.64
N ALA A 309 19.48 -0.13 -19.28
CA ALA A 309 18.36 0.44 -18.55
C ALA A 309 17.64 -0.61 -17.68
N LEU A 310 17.27 -0.21 -16.48
CA LEU A 310 16.23 -0.81 -15.66
C LEU A 310 15.71 0.30 -14.75
N SER A 311 14.50 0.81 -14.98
CA SER A 311 13.97 1.92 -14.18
C SER A 311 13.08 1.41 -13.05
N VAL A 312 13.21 1.96 -11.85
CA VAL A 312 12.24 1.81 -10.75
C VAL A 312 10.81 2.06 -11.24
N SER A 313 10.62 3.11 -12.05
CA SER A 313 9.31 3.46 -12.63
C SER A 313 8.73 2.38 -13.56
N SER A 314 9.56 1.47 -14.07
CA SER A 314 9.14 0.35 -14.91
C SER A 314 8.65 -0.86 -14.11
N LEU A 315 9.06 -1.00 -12.85
CA LEU A 315 8.77 -2.13 -11.99
C LEU A 315 7.33 -2.11 -11.41
N PRO A 316 6.74 -3.27 -11.07
CA PRO A 316 5.45 -3.35 -10.39
C PRO A 316 5.45 -2.64 -9.04
N THR A 317 4.29 -2.16 -8.58
CA THR A 317 4.12 -1.64 -7.22
C THR A 317 3.99 -2.74 -6.16
N THR A 318 3.61 -3.96 -6.56
CA THR A 318 3.52 -5.09 -5.60
C THR A 318 4.93 -5.62 -5.26
N PRO A 319 5.27 -5.82 -3.96
CA PRO A 319 6.59 -6.31 -3.57
C PRO A 319 6.94 -7.68 -4.17
N ALA A 320 5.99 -8.63 -4.18
CA ALA A 320 6.24 -9.99 -4.60
C ALA A 320 6.61 -10.09 -6.10
N GLU A 321 5.88 -9.37 -6.96
CA GLU A 321 6.16 -9.33 -8.40
C GLU A 321 7.45 -8.54 -8.67
N ARG A 322 7.67 -7.44 -7.95
CA ARG A 322 8.90 -6.65 -8.09
C ARG A 322 10.14 -7.47 -7.73
N PHE A 323 10.17 -8.14 -6.57
CA PHE A 323 11.28 -9.03 -6.21
C PHE A 323 11.43 -10.18 -7.23
N SER A 324 10.34 -10.75 -7.73
CA SER A 324 10.39 -11.77 -8.79
C SER A 324 11.09 -11.27 -10.06
N ILE A 325 10.80 -10.05 -10.51
CA ILE A 325 11.46 -9.44 -11.67
C ILE A 325 12.92 -9.13 -11.35
N LEU A 326 13.23 -8.48 -10.23
CA LEU A 326 14.61 -8.14 -9.85
C LEU A 326 15.52 -9.38 -9.77
N PHE A 327 15.04 -10.51 -9.24
CA PHE A 327 15.84 -11.74 -9.20
C PHE A 327 15.90 -12.51 -10.54
N LYS A 328 14.98 -12.28 -11.48
CA LYS A 328 15.12 -12.72 -12.88
C LYS A 328 16.18 -11.89 -13.62
N GLU A 329 16.22 -10.58 -13.38
CA GLU A 329 17.18 -9.65 -13.98
C GLU A 329 18.62 -9.86 -13.48
N ARG A 330 18.78 -10.26 -12.20
CA ARG A 330 20.07 -10.59 -11.60
C ARG A 330 19.87 -11.54 -10.41
N ALA A 331 20.47 -12.73 -10.45
CA ALA A 331 20.23 -13.78 -9.45
C ALA A 331 20.78 -13.47 -8.03
N LYS A 332 21.81 -12.63 -7.91
CA LYS A 332 22.43 -12.20 -6.66
C LYS A 332 22.54 -10.69 -6.63
N TRP A 333 22.17 -10.07 -5.50
CA TRP A 333 22.28 -8.62 -5.33
C TRP A 333 23.09 -8.26 -4.09
N GLU A 334 24.00 -7.29 -4.23
CA GLU A 334 24.55 -6.54 -3.10
C GLU A 334 23.52 -5.51 -2.62
N TRP A 335 23.49 -5.22 -1.31
CA TRP A 335 22.54 -4.29 -0.71
C TRP A 335 22.52 -2.91 -1.40
N LYS A 336 23.69 -2.32 -1.65
CA LYS A 336 23.84 -1.03 -2.34
C LYS A 336 23.24 -0.99 -3.75
N ASP A 337 23.22 -2.13 -4.44
CA ASP A 337 22.67 -2.24 -5.79
C ASP A 337 21.15 -2.49 -5.75
N LEU A 338 20.63 -3.12 -4.69
CA LEU A 338 19.22 -3.48 -4.56
C LEU A 338 18.36 -2.39 -3.93
N GLU A 339 18.87 -1.68 -2.92
CA GLU A 339 18.15 -0.64 -2.18
C GLU A 339 17.45 0.38 -3.10
N PRO A 340 18.10 0.90 -4.17
CA PRO A 340 17.48 1.88 -5.05
C PRO A 340 16.22 1.37 -5.76
N TYR A 341 16.08 0.05 -5.91
CA TYR A 341 14.96 -0.60 -6.59
C TYR A 341 13.78 -0.96 -5.69
N ILE A 342 13.93 -0.86 -4.36
CA ILE A 342 12.90 -1.27 -3.39
C ILE A 342 12.58 -0.21 -2.33
N ARG A 343 13.35 0.87 -2.23
CA ARG A 343 13.15 1.98 -1.29
C ARG A 343 11.78 2.68 -1.37
N ASP A 344 11.11 2.61 -2.51
CA ASP A 344 9.75 3.13 -2.73
C ASP A 344 8.64 2.12 -2.38
N LEU A 345 8.97 0.85 -2.10
CA LEU A 345 7.99 -0.15 -1.64
C LEU A 345 7.52 0.16 -0.22
N ASN A 346 6.46 0.95 -0.10
CA ASN A 346 5.80 1.23 1.16
C ASN A 346 4.63 0.25 1.38
N VAL A 347 4.82 -0.74 2.26
CA VAL A 347 3.74 -1.60 2.74
C VAL A 347 3.34 -1.17 4.15
N PRO A 348 2.09 -0.73 4.38
CA PRO A 348 1.62 -0.35 5.71
C PRO A 348 1.91 -1.41 6.78
N GLY A 349 2.54 -1.00 7.88
CA GLY A 349 2.88 -1.86 9.00
C GLY A 349 4.10 -2.78 8.80
N LEU A 350 4.84 -2.67 7.70
CA LEU A 350 6.00 -3.53 7.41
C LEU A 350 7.26 -2.70 7.11
N SER A 351 8.37 -2.97 7.81
CA SER A 351 9.65 -2.30 7.54
C SER A 351 10.33 -2.86 6.27
N SER A 352 11.28 -2.10 5.72
CA SER A 352 12.15 -2.54 4.62
C SER A 352 12.93 -3.81 4.99
N GLU A 353 13.40 -3.92 6.22
CA GLU A 353 14.06 -5.13 6.76
C GLU A 353 13.11 -6.34 6.77
N ALA A 354 11.85 -6.15 7.19
CA ALA A 354 10.86 -7.22 7.22
C ALA A 354 10.40 -7.64 5.80
N LEU A 355 10.35 -6.70 4.85
CA LEU A 355 10.18 -7.01 3.42
C LEU A 355 11.35 -7.88 2.90
N LEU A 356 12.59 -7.52 3.22
CA LEU A 356 13.76 -8.29 2.81
C LEU A 356 13.78 -9.69 3.41
N LEU A 357 13.47 -9.84 4.70
CA LEU A 357 13.39 -11.15 5.37
C LEU A 357 12.29 -12.04 4.77
N LYS A 358 11.23 -11.45 4.23
CA LYS A 358 10.12 -12.19 3.60
C LYS A 358 10.44 -12.69 2.19
N TYR A 359 11.11 -11.89 1.37
CA TYR A 359 11.33 -12.18 -0.05
C TYR A 359 12.77 -12.58 -0.41
N THR A 360 13.72 -12.45 0.52
CA THR A 360 15.15 -12.67 0.27
C THR A 360 15.81 -13.48 1.37
N ARG A 361 16.91 -14.15 1.04
CA ARG A 361 17.79 -14.85 1.99
C ARG A 361 19.24 -14.42 1.79
N ARG A 362 20.00 -14.30 2.89
CA ARG A 362 21.42 -13.92 2.86
C ARG A 362 22.26 -15.01 2.18
N SER A 363 23.13 -14.60 1.26
CA SER A 363 24.09 -15.45 0.55
C SER A 363 25.52 -15.10 0.95
N GLN A 364 26.48 -15.98 0.63
CA GLN A 364 27.89 -15.62 0.67
C GLN A 364 28.19 -14.57 -0.43
N PRO A 365 29.05 -13.57 -0.16
CA PRO A 365 29.45 -12.59 -1.17
C PRO A 365 30.17 -13.23 -2.36
N SER A 366 30.12 -12.57 -3.52
CA SER A 366 30.99 -12.89 -4.66
C SER A 366 32.45 -12.55 -4.35
N VAL A 367 33.38 -13.17 -5.10
CA VAL A 367 34.83 -12.90 -4.95
C VAL A 367 35.17 -11.42 -5.20
N ASP A 368 34.40 -10.75 -6.06
CA ASP A 368 34.56 -9.32 -6.39
C ASP A 368 33.73 -8.37 -5.50
N ALA A 369 33.03 -8.87 -4.48
CA ALA A 369 32.20 -8.06 -3.60
C ALA A 369 33.06 -7.31 -2.56
N GLU A 370 32.57 -6.16 -2.10
CA GLU A 370 33.27 -5.37 -1.09
C GLU A 370 33.35 -6.11 0.28
N PRO A 371 34.43 -5.90 1.06
CA PRO A 371 34.57 -6.52 2.38
C PRO A 371 33.40 -6.15 3.32
N GLY A 372 32.59 -7.16 3.67
CA GLY A 372 31.39 -6.97 4.51
C GLY A 372 30.09 -6.72 3.73
N ALA A 373 30.10 -6.76 2.40
CA ALA A 373 28.91 -6.62 1.57
C ALA A 373 27.81 -7.63 1.95
N ILE A 374 26.60 -7.11 2.20
CA ILE A 374 25.42 -7.96 2.39
C ILE A 374 24.90 -8.37 1.02
N VAL A 375 25.02 -9.66 0.69
CA VAL A 375 24.49 -10.24 -0.54
C VAL A 375 23.22 -11.03 -0.25
N VAL A 376 22.21 -10.85 -1.09
CA VAL A 376 20.91 -11.54 -1.01
C VAL A 376 20.54 -12.24 -2.32
N VAL A 377 19.76 -13.31 -2.19
CA VAL A 377 19.14 -14.08 -3.29
C VAL A 377 17.65 -14.25 -3.01
N SER A 378 16.87 -14.57 -4.04
CA SER A 378 15.43 -14.84 -3.91
C SER A 378 15.14 -16.00 -2.95
N CYS A 379 14.04 -15.87 -2.20
CA CYS A 379 13.29 -17.02 -1.69
C CYS A 379 12.31 -17.45 -2.79
N GLU A 380 12.57 -18.59 -3.44
CA GLU A 380 11.65 -19.11 -4.46
C GLU A 380 10.35 -19.61 -3.84
N SER A 381 9.24 -19.53 -4.59
CA SER A 381 7.92 -20.03 -4.15
C SER A 381 7.91 -21.53 -3.78
N SER A 382 8.88 -22.28 -4.32
CA SER A 382 9.17 -23.69 -4.02
C SER A 382 9.89 -23.89 -2.68
N ASP A 383 10.75 -22.95 -2.28
CA ASP A 383 11.40 -22.89 -0.96
C ASP A 383 10.50 -22.21 0.09
N LEU A 384 9.38 -21.61 -0.35
CA LEU A 384 8.28 -21.11 0.49
C LEU A 384 7.32 -22.21 0.97
N VAL A 385 7.73 -23.49 0.87
CA VAL A 385 7.56 -24.38 2.03
C VAL A 385 8.46 -23.84 3.13
N LEU A 386 8.01 -22.73 3.74
CA LEU A 386 8.33 -22.48 5.14
C LEU A 386 8.06 -23.81 5.86
N GLU A 387 9.01 -24.20 6.70
CA GLU A 387 8.60 -24.82 7.95
C GLU A 387 7.58 -23.85 8.58
N GLU A 388 6.29 -24.02 8.28
CA GLU A 388 5.28 -24.11 9.32
C GLU A 388 5.72 -25.26 10.23
N SER A 389 6.79 -25.00 11.00
CA SER A 389 6.90 -25.49 12.35
C SER A 389 5.71 -24.89 13.07
N CYS A 390 4.55 -25.51 12.87
CA CYS A 390 3.41 -25.38 13.75
C CYS A 390 3.99 -25.37 15.15
N LEU A 391 3.79 -24.25 15.85
CA LEU A 391 3.92 -24.22 17.29
C LEU A 391 2.79 -25.10 17.83
N THR A 392 3.00 -26.40 17.71
CA THR A 392 2.13 -27.45 18.21
C THR A 392 2.28 -27.37 19.71
N PHE A 393 1.47 -26.53 20.33
CA PHE A 393 1.33 -26.45 21.77
C PHE A 393 0.74 -27.78 22.27
N VAL A 394 1.62 -28.76 22.51
CA VAL A 394 1.26 -30.02 23.14
C VAL A 394 1.00 -29.73 24.62
N ILE A 395 -0.24 -29.37 24.94
CA ILE A 395 -0.71 -29.21 26.32
C ILE A 395 -0.85 -30.62 26.93
N ILE A 396 0.22 -31.11 27.56
CA ILE A 396 0.19 -32.39 28.29
C ILE A 396 -0.51 -32.15 29.64
N ILE A 397 -1.81 -32.43 29.69
CA ILE A 397 -2.56 -32.49 30.95
C ILE A 397 -2.29 -33.86 31.60
N SER A 398 -1.30 -33.91 32.50
CA SER A 398 -1.01 -35.12 33.28
C SER A 398 -1.95 -35.24 34.47
N SER A 399 -2.99 -36.04 34.34
CA SER A 399 -3.92 -36.38 35.42
C SER A 399 -3.28 -37.34 36.43
N LEU A 400 -2.56 -36.79 37.41
CA LEU A 400 -2.10 -37.56 38.57
C LEU A 400 -3.29 -37.88 39.49
N LEU A 401 -3.85 -39.07 39.30
CA LEU A 401 -4.81 -39.69 40.22
C LEU A 401 -4.19 -39.86 41.61
N HIS A 402 -4.74 -39.20 42.62
CA HIS A 402 -4.56 -39.60 44.00
C HIS A 402 -5.86 -39.48 44.80
N HIS A 403 -6.33 -40.61 45.33
CA HIS A 403 -7.39 -40.65 46.32
C HIS A 403 -6.93 -39.97 47.62
N GLY A 404 -7.73 -39.05 48.15
CA GLY A 404 -7.50 -38.44 49.46
C GLY A 404 -8.38 -37.22 49.68
N SER A 405 -9.24 -37.26 50.70
CA SER A 405 -10.17 -36.19 51.03
C SER A 405 -9.47 -34.87 51.41
N GLY A 406 -9.87 -33.76 50.78
CA GLY A 406 -9.70 -32.42 51.33
C GLY A 406 -8.29 -31.82 51.28
N SER A 407 -7.78 -31.53 50.07
CA SER A 407 -6.71 -30.55 49.88
C SER A 407 -6.79 -29.92 48.49
N ARG A 408 -6.48 -28.62 48.39
CA ARG A 408 -6.50 -27.87 47.12
C ARG A 408 -5.32 -28.30 46.24
N SER A 409 -5.62 -28.87 45.07
CA SER A 409 -4.60 -29.13 44.04
C SER A 409 -4.42 -27.89 43.16
N ILE A 410 -3.30 -27.20 43.29
CA ILE A 410 -2.89 -26.15 42.34
C ILE A 410 -2.21 -26.85 41.15
N ALA A 411 -2.87 -26.84 39.99
CA ALA A 411 -2.27 -27.30 38.76
C ALA A 411 -1.33 -26.21 38.20
N TYR A 412 -0.03 -26.48 38.19
CA TYR A 412 0.95 -25.61 37.54
C TYR A 412 1.09 -25.98 36.05
N ALA A 413 0.57 -25.15 35.16
CA ALA A 413 0.87 -25.24 33.74
C ALA A 413 2.25 -24.61 33.47
N TYR A 414 3.21 -25.43 33.03
CA TYR A 414 4.52 -24.96 32.56
C TYR A 414 4.55 -24.95 31.03
N ALA A 415 4.61 -23.75 30.44
CA ALA A 415 4.93 -23.60 29.03
C ALA A 415 6.45 -23.72 28.84
N TYR A 416 6.90 -24.85 28.26
CA TYR A 416 8.29 -25.01 27.83
C TYR A 416 8.41 -24.75 26.32
N ALA A 417 8.98 -23.60 25.97
CA ALA A 417 9.49 -23.36 24.63
C ALA A 417 10.90 -23.97 24.50
N MET A 418 11.13 -24.83 23.51
CA MET A 418 12.46 -25.38 23.22
C MET A 418 12.87 -25.09 21.76
N ARG A 419 13.66 -24.03 21.58
CA ARG A 419 14.74 -23.99 20.56
C ARG A 419 15.80 -22.96 20.96
N ALA A 420 16.95 -23.03 20.29
CA ALA A 420 18.24 -22.65 20.88
C ALA A 420 18.54 -21.14 20.93
N SER A 421 19.37 -20.79 21.93
CA SER A 421 20.19 -19.57 22.03
C SER A 421 19.56 -18.31 22.65
N ASN A 422 19.79 -18.16 23.96
CA ASN A 422 20.11 -16.90 24.67
C ASN A 422 19.33 -15.61 24.34
N PHE A 423 18.22 -15.38 25.04
CA PHE A 423 17.91 -14.08 25.69
C PHE A 423 16.95 -14.32 26.88
N SER A 424 17.04 -13.51 27.94
CA SER A 424 16.26 -13.70 29.17
C SER A 424 14.94 -12.92 29.13
N PHE A 425 13.81 -13.61 29.35
CA PHE A 425 12.50 -12.97 29.48
C PHE A 425 12.12 -12.67 30.93
N ALA A 426 11.46 -11.52 31.14
CA ALA A 426 10.85 -11.17 32.42
C ALA A 426 9.60 -12.03 32.69
N ARG A 427 9.30 -12.28 33.96
CA ARG A 427 8.13 -13.06 34.38
C ARG A 427 6.87 -12.20 34.32
N GLU A 428 5.94 -12.55 33.43
CA GLU A 428 4.54 -12.14 33.59
C GLU A 428 3.76 -13.22 34.34
N GLN A 429 3.05 -12.80 35.40
CA GLN A 429 2.21 -13.69 36.21
C GLN A 429 0.77 -13.60 35.73
N VAL A 430 0.24 -14.69 35.17
CA VAL A 430 -1.19 -14.83 34.90
C VAL A 430 -1.88 -15.33 36.17
N TYR A 431 -2.86 -14.58 36.66
CA TYR A 431 -3.70 -14.99 37.79
C TYR A 431 -4.97 -15.65 37.27
N ILE A 432 -5.24 -16.88 37.71
CA ILE A 432 -6.50 -17.59 37.45
C ILE A 432 -7.27 -17.67 38.77
N CYS A 433 -8.46 -17.06 38.80
CA CYS A 433 -9.43 -17.26 39.88
C CYS A 433 -10.45 -18.31 39.46
N GLN A 434 -10.68 -19.29 40.33
CA GLN A 434 -11.62 -20.39 40.10
C GLN A 434 -12.77 -20.30 41.11
N TYR A 435 -14.00 -20.52 40.63
CA TYR A 435 -15.21 -20.74 41.43
C TYR A 435 -16.11 -21.76 40.69
N ASP A 436 -16.72 -22.67 41.43
CA ASP A 436 -17.55 -23.79 40.96
C ASP A 436 -18.74 -23.90 41.94
N PHE A 437 -20.00 -24.21 41.61
CA PHE A 437 -20.68 -24.66 40.37
C PHE A 437 -21.80 -23.63 39.99
N ASP A 438 -22.74 -23.79 39.04
CA ASP A 438 -23.26 -24.93 38.27
C ASP A 438 -23.87 -24.45 36.91
N MET A 439 -23.87 -25.31 35.89
CA MET A 439 -24.47 -25.14 34.53
C MET A 439 -24.12 -23.92 33.63
N HIS A 440 -23.45 -24.26 32.51
CA HIS A 440 -23.60 -23.76 31.12
C HIS A 440 -23.54 -22.24 30.75
N VAL A 441 -22.75 -22.00 29.69
CA VAL A 441 -22.55 -20.79 28.87
C VAL A 441 -21.48 -19.81 29.38
N LEU A 442 -20.43 -19.67 28.57
CA LEU A 442 -19.25 -18.85 28.80
C LEU A 442 -19.48 -17.46 28.18
N LEU A 443 -19.43 -16.38 28.98
CA LEU A 443 -19.45 -15.02 28.47
C LEU A 443 -18.02 -14.55 28.19
N VAL A 444 -17.61 -14.50 26.91
CA VAL A 444 -16.32 -13.95 26.50
C VAL A 444 -16.54 -12.53 25.97
N ILE A 445 -16.10 -11.54 26.74
CA ILE A 445 -16.00 -10.15 26.28
C ILE A 445 -14.56 -9.92 25.84
N TYR A 446 -14.36 -9.69 24.54
CA TYR A 446 -13.07 -9.28 24.00
C TYR A 446 -12.94 -7.75 24.10
N VAL A 447 -11.96 -7.26 24.85
CA VAL A 447 -11.53 -5.85 24.82
C VAL A 447 -10.01 -5.85 24.67
N GLU A 448 -9.55 -5.68 23.44
CA GLU A 448 -8.12 -5.61 23.15
C GLU A 448 -7.58 -4.21 23.45
N ILE A 449 -7.14 -3.98 24.68
CA ILE A 449 -6.41 -2.76 25.04
C ILE A 449 -4.95 -2.91 24.59
N LYS A 450 -4.64 -2.53 23.35
CA LYS A 450 -3.26 -2.45 22.84
C LYS A 450 -2.48 -1.39 23.61
N LYS A 451 -1.67 -1.85 24.58
CA LYS A 451 -0.68 -0.99 25.24
C LYS A 451 0.59 -0.97 24.40
N GLN A 452 0.89 0.18 23.79
CA GLN A 452 2.17 0.40 23.12
C GLN A 452 3.34 0.23 24.12
N ILE A 453 4.38 -0.47 23.66
CA ILE A 453 5.76 -0.40 24.14
C ILE A 453 6.63 -0.29 22.88
#